data_AF-A0A231RKE0-F1
#
_entry.id   AF-A0A231RKE0-F1
#
_cell.length_a   1.000
_cell.length_b   1.000
_cell.length_c   1.000
_cell.angle_alpha   90.00
_cell.angle_beta   90.00
_cell.angle_gamma   90.00
#
_symmetry.space_group_name_H-M   'P 1'
#
loop_
_entity.id
_entity.type
_entity.pdbx_description
1 polymer ?
#
loop_
_entity_poly.entity_id
_entity_poly.type
_entity_poly.pdbx_seq_one_letter_code
_entity_poly.pdbx_strand_id
1 'polypeptide(L)'
;MKLGGFDISASALTAQRLRMDVISANIANAETTRAGYVNGNFVPYRRKVVVMEAAQPKFQDLLGQQLNASSAQGVRVASIREDSAPFKQVYNPTHPDADASGMVYMPNVDMLKEQVDLLAASRSYEANVTALNARKSMFMKALEMGRR
;
A
#
# COMPACT_ATOMS: atom_id res chain seq x y z
N MET A 1 -10.32 23.10 -16.02
CA MET A 1 -8.87 23.24 -15.77
C MET A 1 -8.38 21.91 -15.19
N LYS A 2 -7.73 21.04 -16.00
CA LYS A 2 -7.28 19.72 -15.53
C LYS A 2 -6.06 19.90 -14.62
N LEU A 3 -6.23 19.66 -13.31
CA LEU A 3 -5.21 19.86 -12.28
C LEU A 3 -4.23 18.66 -12.20
N GLY A 4 -3.71 18.18 -13.34
CA GLY A 4 -3.06 16.86 -13.47
C GLY A 4 -2.06 16.48 -12.36
N GLY A 5 -1.14 17.36 -11.96
CA GLY A 5 -0.21 17.04 -10.87
C GLY A 5 -0.77 17.11 -9.44
N PHE A 6 -1.88 17.81 -9.17
CA PHE A 6 -2.55 17.74 -7.86
C PHE A 6 -3.26 16.40 -7.74
N ASP A 7 -3.91 15.94 -8.82
CA ASP A 7 -4.59 14.65 -8.87
C ASP A 7 -3.59 13.48 -8.74
N ILE A 8 -2.40 13.59 -9.35
CA ILE A 8 -1.32 12.60 -9.18
C ILE A 8 -0.85 12.53 -7.73
N SER A 9 -0.49 13.66 -7.12
CA SER A 9 -0.06 13.68 -5.72
C SER A 9 -1.16 13.20 -4.78
N ALA A 10 -2.42 13.59 -5.00
CA ALA A 10 -3.55 13.11 -4.21
C ALA A 10 -3.72 11.58 -4.32
N SER A 11 -3.71 11.03 -5.54
CA SER A 11 -3.81 9.59 -5.76
C SER A 11 -2.66 8.81 -5.11
N ALA A 12 -1.44 9.35 -5.19
CA ALA A 12 -0.26 8.75 -4.57
C ALA A 12 -0.35 8.79 -3.03
N LEU A 13 -0.83 9.88 -2.43
CA LEU A 13 -1.03 9.99 -0.98
C LEU A 13 -2.05 8.96 -0.49
N THR A 14 -3.19 8.80 -1.19
CA THR A 14 -4.19 7.80 -0.85
C THR A 14 -3.63 6.39 -0.97
N ALA A 15 -2.88 6.09 -2.03
CA ALA A 15 -2.28 4.78 -2.23
C ALA A 15 -1.22 4.44 -1.15
N GLN A 16 -0.33 5.38 -0.83
CA GLN A 16 0.68 5.16 0.21
C GLN A 16 0.08 5.05 1.61
N ARG A 17 -0.99 5.82 1.90
CA ARG A 17 -1.74 5.67 3.16
C ARG A 17 -2.32 4.26 3.31
N LEU A 18 -2.99 3.76 2.27
CA LEU A 18 -3.52 2.39 2.31
C LEU A 18 -2.39 1.36 2.45
N ARG A 19 -1.24 1.57 1.80
CA ARG A 19 -0.07 0.71 1.97
C ARG A 19 0.41 0.69 3.42
N MET A 20 0.47 1.84 4.09
CA MET A 20 0.79 1.91 5.53
C MET A 20 -0.24 1.18 6.39
N ASP A 21 -1.53 1.34 6.11
CA ASP A 21 -2.60 0.69 6.86
C ASP A 21 -2.48 -0.84 6.76
N VAL A 22 -2.17 -1.37 5.56
CA VAL A 22 -1.96 -2.81 5.34
C VAL A 22 -0.69 -3.32 6.04
N ILE A 23 0.43 -2.59 5.96
CA ILE A 23 1.67 -2.95 6.66
C ILE A 23 1.45 -2.95 8.18
N SER A 24 0.72 -1.95 8.69
CA SER A 24 0.39 -1.87 10.12
C SER A 24 -0.47 -3.06 10.56
N ALA A 25 -1.43 -3.48 9.72
CA ALA A 25 -2.22 -4.68 9.96
C ALA A 25 -1.34 -5.95 9.95
N ASN A 26 -0.36 -6.05 9.07
CA ASN A 26 0.58 -7.18 9.06
C ASN A 26 1.41 -7.23 10.35
N ILE A 27 1.97 -6.09 10.77
CA ILE A 27 2.77 -5.96 12.00
C ILE A 27 1.93 -6.36 13.22
N ALA A 28 0.70 -5.85 13.33
CA ALA A 28 -0.19 -6.15 14.45
C ALA A 28 -0.56 -7.64 14.53
N ASN A 29 -0.61 -8.34 13.39
CA ASN A 29 -0.96 -9.76 13.33
C ASN A 29 0.26 -10.68 13.14
N ALA A 30 1.48 -10.17 13.32
CA ALA A 30 2.71 -10.94 13.06
C ALA A 30 2.87 -12.17 13.99
N GLU A 31 2.24 -12.14 15.16
CA GLU A 31 2.25 -13.24 16.14
C GLU A 31 0.89 -13.96 16.23
N THR A 32 -0.05 -13.66 15.34
CA THR A 32 -1.41 -14.22 15.41
C THR A 32 -1.49 -15.58 14.73
N THR A 33 -1.45 -16.65 15.51
CA THR A 33 -1.62 -18.05 15.09
C THR A 33 -3.07 -18.42 14.78
N ARG A 34 -4.04 -17.66 15.31
CA ARG A 34 -5.49 -17.92 15.19
C ARG A 34 -6.21 -16.82 14.42
N ALA A 35 -5.81 -16.56 13.18
CA ALA A 35 -6.41 -15.50 12.37
C ALA A 35 -7.72 -15.91 11.69
N GLY A 36 -7.89 -17.20 11.42
CA GLY A 36 -9.12 -17.74 10.85
C GLY A 36 -9.33 -19.20 11.25
N TYR A 37 -10.53 -19.72 11.00
CA TYR A 37 -10.87 -21.11 11.24
C TYR A 37 -11.30 -21.73 9.92
N VAL A 38 -10.48 -22.63 9.37
CA VAL A 38 -10.71 -23.28 8.08
C VAL A 38 -10.60 -24.78 8.27
N ASN A 39 -11.62 -25.53 7.83
CA ASN A 39 -11.65 -26.99 7.87
C ASN A 39 -11.41 -27.57 9.28
N GLY A 40 -11.90 -26.92 10.33
CA GLY A 40 -11.75 -27.41 11.70
C GLY A 40 -10.46 -26.99 12.41
N ASN A 41 -9.53 -26.30 11.72
CA ASN A 41 -8.24 -25.90 12.25
C ASN A 41 -8.07 -24.37 12.23
N PHE A 42 -7.36 -23.85 13.24
CA PHE A 42 -6.93 -22.45 13.25
C PHE A 42 -5.83 -22.25 12.21
N VAL A 43 -5.99 -21.23 11.37
CA VAL A 43 -5.01 -20.83 10.35
C VAL A 43 -4.32 -19.56 10.81
N PRO A 44 -2.97 -19.50 10.76
CA PRO A 44 -2.22 -18.30 11.10
C PRO A 44 -2.50 -17.15 10.13
N TYR A 45 -2.23 -15.93 10.59
CA TYR A 45 -2.34 -14.75 9.73
C TYR A 45 -1.45 -14.87 8.50
N ARG A 46 -2.00 -14.53 7.33
CA ARG A 46 -1.26 -14.46 6.08
C ARG A 46 -0.99 -13.00 5.75
N ARG A 47 0.28 -12.69 5.51
CA ARG A 47 0.76 -11.37 5.11
C ARG A 47 -0.02 -10.85 3.91
N LYS A 48 -0.43 -9.59 3.95
CA LYS A 48 -1.13 -8.90 2.87
C LYS A 48 -0.23 -7.86 2.22
N VAL A 49 -0.26 -7.77 0.90
CA VAL A 49 0.52 -6.82 0.10
C VAL A 49 -0.40 -5.99 -0.80
N VAL A 50 -0.09 -4.70 -0.91
CA VAL A 50 -0.84 -3.79 -1.77
C VAL A 50 -0.22 -3.78 -3.17
N VAL A 51 -1.01 -4.17 -4.17
CA VAL A 51 -0.63 -4.08 -5.57
C VAL A 51 -1.12 -2.75 -6.11
N MET A 52 -0.18 -1.92 -6.56
CA MET A 52 -0.48 -0.63 -7.20
C MET A 52 -0.26 -0.74 -8.70
N GLU A 53 -1.04 0.00 -9.46
CA GLU A 53 -0.92 0.12 -10.91
C GLU A 53 -1.08 1.57 -11.35
N ALA A 54 -0.57 1.89 -12.54
CA ALA A 54 -0.84 3.19 -13.15
C ALA A 54 -2.34 3.37 -13.37
N ALA A 55 -2.86 4.55 -13.05
CA ALA A 55 -4.25 4.89 -13.33
C ALA A 55 -4.44 4.90 -14.86
N GLN A 56 -5.11 3.87 -15.37
CA GLN A 56 -5.41 3.76 -16.79
C GLN A 56 -6.40 4.87 -17.20
N PRO A 57 -6.15 5.57 -18.31
CA PRO A 57 -7.08 6.57 -18.84
C PRO A 57 -8.37 5.86 -19.26
N LYS A 58 -9.52 6.50 -19.02
CA LYS A 58 -10.78 5.99 -19.57
C LYS A 58 -10.67 5.99 -21.10
N PHE A 59 -11.37 5.09 -21.79
CA PHE A 59 -11.37 5.04 -23.26
C PHE A 59 -11.73 6.40 -23.89
N GLN A 60 -12.61 7.17 -23.24
CA GLN A 60 -12.94 8.55 -23.62
C GLN A 60 -11.75 9.52 -23.50
N ASP A 61 -10.89 9.34 -22.49
CA ASP A 61 -9.67 10.11 -22.32
C ASP A 61 -8.61 9.72 -23.35
N LEU A 62 -8.51 8.43 -23.72
CA LEU A 62 -7.59 7.95 -24.78
C LEU A 62 -7.87 8.60 -26.13
N LEU A 63 -9.15 8.74 -26.51
CA LEU A 63 -9.56 9.41 -27.75
C LEU A 63 -9.20 10.90 -27.76
N GLY A 64 -9.32 11.59 -26.61
CA GLY A 64 -8.85 12.97 -26.46
C GLY A 64 -7.32 13.11 -26.36
N GLN A 65 -6.61 12.05 -25.93
CA GLN A 65 -5.16 12.02 -25.78
C GLN A 65 -4.42 11.92 -27.12
N GLN A 66 -5.03 11.31 -28.12
CA GLN A 66 -4.49 11.26 -29.49
C GLN A 66 -4.50 12.64 -30.17
N LEU A 67 -5.28 13.59 -29.62
CA LEU A 67 -5.34 14.99 -30.07
C LEU A 67 -4.50 15.95 -29.22
N ASN A 68 -4.13 15.58 -27.98
CA ASN A 68 -3.32 16.40 -27.09
C ASN A 68 -2.34 15.53 -26.30
N ALA A 69 -1.07 15.60 -26.68
CA ALA A 69 0.00 14.83 -26.06
C ALA A 69 0.16 15.19 -24.58
N SER A 70 0.14 14.16 -23.72
CA SER A 70 0.46 14.13 -22.28
C SER A 70 -0.75 14.11 -21.34
N SER A 71 -1.20 12.91 -20.97
CA SER A 71 -1.91 12.71 -19.71
C SER A 71 -0.91 12.17 -18.70
N ALA A 72 -0.61 12.98 -17.68
CA ALA A 72 0.19 12.52 -16.55
C ALA A 72 -0.73 11.64 -15.69
N GLN A 73 -0.39 10.35 -15.58
CA GLN A 73 -1.22 9.35 -14.91
C GLN A 73 -0.88 9.27 -13.42
N GLY A 74 -1.92 9.26 -12.59
CA GLY A 74 -1.80 8.98 -11.16
C GLY A 74 -1.57 7.50 -10.88
N VAL A 75 -1.60 7.12 -9.60
CA VAL A 75 -1.49 5.73 -9.16
C VAL A 75 -2.83 5.30 -8.58
N ARG A 76 -3.22 4.05 -8.83
CA ARG A 76 -4.38 3.43 -8.18
C ARG A 76 -3.98 2.12 -7.53
N VAL A 77 -4.73 1.74 -6.49
CA VAL A 77 -4.58 0.43 -5.86
C VAL A 77 -5.40 -0.57 -6.67
N ALA A 78 -4.73 -1.56 -7.25
CA ALA A 78 -5.34 -2.60 -8.05
C ALA A 78 -6.05 -3.63 -7.16
N SER A 79 -5.36 -4.09 -6.11
CA SER A 79 -5.89 -5.06 -5.15
C SER A 79 -4.98 -5.18 -3.92
N ILE A 80 -5.54 -5.74 -2.85
CA ILE A 80 -4.76 -6.26 -1.72
C ILE A 80 -4.70 -7.78 -1.91
N ARG A 81 -3.49 -8.31 -2.04
CA ARG A 81 -3.26 -9.75 -2.24
C ARG A 81 -2.60 -10.35 -1.02
N GLU A 82 -2.95 -11.60 -0.73
CA GLU A 82 -2.25 -12.36 0.29
C GLU A 82 -0.97 -12.97 -0.29
N ASP A 83 0.08 -13.02 0.52
CA ASP A 83 1.37 -13.56 0.14
C ASP A 83 1.29 -15.09 0.02
N SER A 84 1.72 -15.63 -1.12
CA SER A 84 1.73 -17.08 -1.41
C SER A 84 2.86 -17.83 -0.69
N ALA A 85 3.77 -17.12 0.01
CA ALA A 85 4.82 -17.75 0.79
C ALA A 85 4.24 -18.72 1.84
N PRO A 86 4.92 -19.85 2.11
CA PRO A 86 4.50 -20.80 3.13
C PRO A 86 4.57 -20.18 4.53
N PHE A 87 3.76 -20.69 5.46
CA PHE A 87 3.81 -20.31 6.88
C PHE A 87 5.13 -20.77 7.51
N LYS A 88 5.59 -20.03 8.52
CA LYS A 88 6.83 -20.36 9.21
C LYS A 88 6.55 -21.42 10.25
N GLN A 89 7.21 -22.58 10.15
CA GLN A 89 7.11 -23.61 11.18
C GLN A 89 8.18 -23.37 12.25
N VAL A 90 7.76 -23.31 13.51
CA VAL A 90 8.64 -23.11 14.66
C VAL A 90 8.40 -24.22 15.67
N TYR A 91 9.46 -24.88 16.12
CA TYR A 91 9.38 -25.86 17.19
C TYR A 91 9.22 -25.12 18.53
N ASN A 92 8.05 -25.25 19.15
CA ASN A 92 7.76 -24.70 20.47
C ASN A 92 6.73 -25.59 21.17
N PRO A 93 7.18 -26.65 21.89
CA PRO A 93 6.30 -27.62 22.52
C PRO A 93 5.49 -27.05 23.69
N THR A 94 5.89 -25.90 24.23
CA THR A 94 5.19 -25.16 25.29
C THR A 94 4.07 -24.26 24.78
N HIS A 95 3.92 -24.11 23.46
CA HIS A 95 2.91 -23.23 22.88
C HIS A 95 1.52 -23.90 22.90
N PRO A 96 0.43 -23.18 23.26
CA PRO A 96 -0.92 -23.74 23.31
C PRO A 96 -1.45 -24.21 21.95
N ASP A 97 -0.91 -23.67 20.85
CA ASP A 97 -1.26 -24.06 19.47
C ASP A 97 -0.23 -25.01 18.83
N ALA A 98 0.61 -25.68 19.62
CA ALA A 98 1.54 -26.67 19.10
C ALA A 98 0.79 -27.95 18.69
N ASP A 99 1.16 -28.48 17.53
CA ASP A 99 0.69 -29.79 17.06
C ASP A 99 1.29 -30.92 17.92
N ALA A 100 0.84 -32.16 17.72
CA ALA A 100 1.29 -33.34 18.47
C ALA A 100 2.82 -33.56 18.45
N SER A 101 3.53 -32.99 17.48
CA SER A 101 4.99 -33.02 17.36
C SER A 101 5.69 -31.81 18.00
N GLY A 102 4.99 -30.94 18.72
CA GLY A 102 5.54 -29.71 19.31
C GLY A 102 5.79 -28.57 18.31
N MET A 103 5.24 -28.67 17.10
CA MET A 103 5.44 -27.70 16.02
C MET A 103 4.29 -26.69 15.95
N VAL A 104 4.60 -25.41 15.80
CA VAL A 104 3.63 -24.32 15.66
C VAL A 104 3.76 -23.69 14.28
N TYR A 105 2.63 -23.48 13.61
CA TYR A 105 2.57 -22.68 12.40
C TYR A 105 2.42 -21.20 12.77
N MET A 106 3.44 -20.42 12.44
CA MET A 106 3.47 -18.97 12.64
C MET A 106 3.14 -18.25 11.32
N PRO A 107 2.58 -17.03 11.41
CA PRO A 107 2.39 -16.16 10.26
C PRO A 107 3.64 -16.01 9.40
N ASN A 108 3.46 -15.82 8.09
CA ASN A 108 4.54 -15.55 7.14
C ASN A 108 4.94 -14.04 7.11
N VAL A 109 4.72 -13.33 8.21
CA VAL A 109 5.06 -11.91 8.35
C VAL A 109 6.48 -11.79 8.89
N ASP A 110 7.33 -11.05 8.17
CA ASP A 110 8.69 -10.73 8.59
C ASP A 110 8.73 -9.30 9.12
N MET A 111 8.88 -9.16 10.44
CA MET A 111 8.85 -7.87 11.13
C MET A 111 9.90 -6.89 10.62
N LEU A 112 11.08 -7.38 10.21
CA LEU A 112 12.14 -6.50 9.68
C LEU A 112 11.76 -5.98 8.29
N LYS A 113 11.19 -6.84 7.44
CA LYS A 113 10.72 -6.43 6.11
C LYS A 113 9.56 -5.44 6.20
N GLU A 114 8.58 -5.70 7.07
CA GLU A 114 7.44 -4.78 7.24
C GLU A 114 7.87 -3.42 7.77
N GLN A 115 8.86 -3.34 8.67
CA GLN A 115 9.41 -2.05 9.11
C GLN A 115 10.10 -1.27 7.98
N VAL A 116 10.88 -1.97 7.14
CA VAL A 116 11.53 -1.34 5.97
C VAL A 116 10.49 -0.87 4.95
N ASP A 117 9.46 -1.68 4.70
CA ASP A 117 8.35 -1.33 3.82
C ASP A 117 7.56 -0.12 4.36
N LEU A 118 7.33 -0.07 5.68
CA LEU A 118 6.66 1.07 6.34
C LEU A 118 7.48 2.34 6.21
N LEU A 119 8.80 2.26 6.42
CA LEU A 119 9.72 3.38 6.24
C LEU A 119 9.69 3.88 4.80
N ALA A 120 9.74 2.98 3.82
CA ALA A 120 9.67 3.33 2.40
C ALA A 120 8.33 4.00 2.04
N ALA A 121 7.21 3.49 2.54
CA ALA A 121 5.89 4.10 2.36
C ALA A 121 5.80 5.49 3.02
N SER A 122 6.35 5.64 4.23
CA SER A 122 6.39 6.91 4.98
C SER A 122 7.16 7.98 4.24
N ARG A 123 8.39 7.68 3.80
CA ARG A 123 9.19 8.59 2.98
C ARG A 123 8.51 8.96 1.67
N SER A 124 7.84 8.02 1.02
CA SER A 124 7.09 8.27 -0.21
C SER A 124 5.89 9.20 0.04
N TYR A 125 5.19 9.04 1.16
CA TYR A 125 4.10 9.93 1.56
C TYR A 125 4.62 11.35 1.85
N GLU A 126 5.69 11.48 2.63
CA GLU A 126 6.34 12.78 2.92
C GLU A 126 6.79 13.50 1.64
N ALA A 127 7.42 12.78 0.71
CA ALA A 127 7.84 13.32 -0.57
C ALA A 127 6.65 13.83 -1.40
N ASN A 128 5.53 13.09 -1.44
CA ASN A 128 4.31 13.51 -2.13
C ASN A 128 3.66 14.74 -1.49
N VAL A 129 3.64 14.84 -0.16
CA VAL A 129 3.16 16.04 0.54
C VAL A 129 4.02 17.25 0.18
N THR A 130 5.34 17.07 0.13
CA THR A 130 6.28 18.14 -0.24
C THR A 130 6.06 18.61 -1.67
N ALA A 131 5.91 17.67 -2.62
CA ALA A 131 5.60 17.99 -4.01
C ALA A 131 4.25 18.72 -4.17
N LEU A 132 3.21 18.28 -3.44
CA LEU A 132 1.90 18.92 -3.42
C LEU A 132 1.99 20.38 -2.93
N ASN A 133 2.73 20.60 -1.84
CA ASN A 133 2.94 21.94 -1.26
C ASN A 133 3.74 22.85 -2.19
N ALA A 134 4.80 22.33 -2.84
CA ALA A 134 5.56 23.08 -3.83
C ALA A 134 4.65 23.54 -4.99
N ARG A 135 3.80 22.64 -5.48
CA ARG A 135 2.85 22.93 -6.56
C ARG A 135 1.79 23.95 -6.15
N LYS A 136 1.26 23.85 -4.93
CA LYS A 136 0.34 24.83 -4.35
C LYS A 136 0.98 26.22 -4.30
N SER A 137 2.22 26.32 -3.83
CA SER A 137 2.94 27.59 -3.77
C SER A 137 3.19 28.21 -5.15
N MET A 138 3.53 27.40 -6.15
CA MET A 138 3.68 27.86 -7.54
C MET A 138 2.36 28.39 -8.11
N PHE A 139 1.26 27.69 -7.86
CA PHE A 139 -0.07 28.08 -8.34
C PHE A 139 -0.55 29.39 -7.70
N MET A 140 -0.35 29.55 -6.38
CA MET A 140 -0.70 30.80 -5.69
C MET A 140 0.10 31.99 -6.23
N LYS A 141 1.42 31.83 -6.44
CA LYS A 141 2.25 32.88 -7.06
C LYS A 141 1.79 33.23 -8.49
N ALA A 142 1.40 32.23 -9.28
CA ALA A 142 0.86 32.48 -10.62
C ALA A 142 -0.45 33.28 -10.59
N LEU A 143 -1.35 32.98 -9.65
CA LEU A 143 -2.58 33.75 -9.44
C LEU A 143 -2.30 35.19 -8.99
N GLU A 144 -1.32 35.40 -8.11
CA GLU A 144 -0.91 36.74 -7.69
C GLU A 144 -0.36 37.58 -8.85
N MET A 145 0.45 36.97 -9.73
CA MET A 145 0.98 37.64 -10.92
C MET A 145 -0.12 38.00 -11.93
N GLY A 146 -1.09 37.10 -12.18
CA GLY A 146 -2.19 37.34 -13.12
C GLY A 146 -3.28 38.28 -12.63
N ARG A 147 -3.22 38.73 -11.37
CA ARG A 147 -4.17 39.69 -10.77
C ARG A 147 -3.77 41.15 -11.01
N ARG A 148 -2.59 41.39 -11.60
CA ARG A 148 -2.12 42.70 -12.08
C ARG A 148 -2.31 42.79 -13.58
#